data_AF-F4W8J7-F1
#
_entry.id   AF-F4W8J7-F1
#
_cell.length_a   1.000
_cell.length_b   1.000
_cell.length_c   1.000
_cell.angle_alpha   90.00
_cell.angle_beta   90.00
_cell.angle_gamma   90.00
#
_symmetry.space_group_name_H-M   'P 1'
#
loop_
_entity.id
_entity.type
_entity.pdbx_description
1 polymer ?
#
loop_
_entity_poly.entity_id
_entity_poly.type
_entity_poly.pdbx_seq_one_letter_code
_entity_poly.pdbx_strand_id
1 'polypeptide(L)'
;MGGSSSQQAKPVHKEQTELSNRHESIIKTVTVPPTIFATKDEFVRIWFSWKNDFFVYLKNIDKAEDKKQMWGFMLLNRMGPIGQEIHRTFHFYGEDKNTLDIDILIKKFDLYCLYRDNKRGNKNIDEYIHELKSFAIARNYIDPTRIVKDKIIQDMSSQQFTGKAALLIESKGEKLIPYLQSLNLYHITLFWKQCEDLMTQKIDEIPKQNFQQNSTYAKSATTESTSMEQNQNQCTTIWGHQCQLCFPKLCCVHCSKHCKQFNYYTDNYKDKYIYDCTKCGMSHIRSRCPAYGELCIKCNKKNHFSKMCRVPVVINCSKCGMNHAISKCPAYGQICRHCNKLNHLEEKCRLAKCV
;
A
#
# COMPACT_ATOMS: atom_id res chain seq x y z
N MET A 1 51.69 72.69 -3.69
CA MET A 1 52.36 71.72 -4.57
C MET A 1 52.87 70.59 -3.70
N GLY A 2 52.63 69.34 -4.12
CA GLY A 2 52.69 68.16 -3.27
C GLY A 2 54.08 67.62 -2.95
N GLY A 3 54.08 66.49 -2.23
CA GLY A 3 55.23 65.59 -2.15
C GLY A 3 55.48 65.03 -0.75
N SER A 4 55.01 63.79 -0.53
CA SER A 4 55.58 62.76 0.36
C SER A 4 55.45 62.89 1.88
N SER A 5 54.61 62.04 2.48
CA SER A 5 55.10 61.11 3.51
C SER A 5 54.21 59.88 3.65
N SER A 6 54.88 58.79 3.99
CA SER A 6 54.48 57.38 3.97
C SER A 6 53.54 57.02 5.12
N GLN A 7 52.45 56.28 4.84
CA GLN A 7 51.79 55.42 5.82
C GLN A 7 51.32 54.11 5.16
N GLN A 8 51.74 52.99 5.76
CA GLN A 8 51.36 51.63 5.41
C GLN A 8 49.86 51.40 5.63
N ALA A 9 49.18 50.87 4.62
CA ALA A 9 47.85 50.27 4.75
C ALA A 9 47.94 48.77 4.41
N LYS A 10 47.65 47.91 5.39
CA LYS A 10 47.41 46.47 5.21
C LYS A 10 46.01 46.27 4.61
N PRO A 11 45.80 45.36 3.65
CA PRO A 11 44.48 45.12 3.08
C PRO A 11 43.65 44.15 3.94
N VAL A 12 42.37 44.49 3.99
CA VAL A 12 41.24 43.79 4.60
C VAL A 12 41.07 42.38 3.99
N HIS A 13 41.12 41.35 4.82
CA HIS A 13 40.58 40.03 4.47
C HIS A 13 39.25 39.81 5.20
N LYS A 14 38.23 39.55 4.38
CA LYS A 14 36.84 39.32 4.74
C LYS A 14 36.69 38.03 5.53
N GLU A 15 35.94 38.14 6.61
CA GLU A 15 35.39 37.08 7.43
C GLU A 15 34.29 36.35 6.65
N GLN A 16 34.49 35.07 6.36
CA GLN A 16 33.44 34.16 5.91
C GLN A 16 33.80 32.71 6.30
N THR A 17 32.98 32.17 7.20
CA THR A 17 32.49 30.78 7.16
C THR A 17 33.45 29.66 7.56
N GLU A 18 33.50 29.34 8.85
CA GLU A 18 33.81 27.99 9.34
C GLU A 18 32.87 27.60 10.48
N LEU A 19 31.81 26.86 10.16
CA LEU A 19 31.04 26.02 11.09
C LEU A 19 30.06 25.16 10.28
N SER A 20 30.57 24.17 9.55
CA SER A 20 29.76 23.03 9.12
C SER A 20 30.66 21.86 8.77
N ASN A 21 30.54 20.77 9.54
CA ASN A 21 30.45 19.39 9.07
C ASN A 21 30.97 18.44 10.16
N ARG A 22 30.08 18.12 11.10
CA ARG A 22 30.24 16.92 11.92
C ARG A 22 28.91 16.22 12.13
N HIS A 23 28.22 15.91 11.04
CA HIS A 23 27.22 14.83 10.97
C HIS A 23 27.13 14.35 9.51
N GLU A 24 28.23 13.81 8.99
CA GLU A 24 28.11 12.85 7.89
C GLU A 24 27.53 11.57 8.48
N SER A 25 26.19 11.50 8.45
CA SER A 25 25.48 10.26 8.64
C SER A 25 25.96 9.30 7.56
N ILE A 26 26.62 8.23 7.98
CA ILE A 26 26.98 7.10 7.12
C ILE A 26 25.72 6.68 6.36
N ILE A 27 25.66 7.01 5.07
CA ILE A 27 24.56 6.60 4.20
C ILE A 27 24.70 5.09 4.08
N LYS A 28 23.86 4.34 4.81
CA LYS A 28 23.72 2.90 4.60
C LYS A 28 23.26 2.71 3.16
N THR A 29 24.18 2.30 2.28
CA THR A 29 23.85 1.88 0.92
C THR A 29 23.19 0.52 0.97
N VAL A 30 21.88 0.50 1.21
CA VAL A 30 21.08 -0.73 1.14
C VAL A 30 20.84 -1.05 -0.33
N THR A 31 21.67 -1.94 -0.89
CA THR A 31 21.57 -2.42 -2.28
C THR A 31 20.60 -3.58 -2.44
N VAL A 32 20.26 -4.26 -1.34
CA VAL A 32 19.37 -5.42 -1.33
C VAL A 32 17.99 -4.98 -0.83
N PRO A 33 16.90 -5.35 -1.50
CA PRO A 33 15.57 -4.99 -1.01
C PRO A 33 15.26 -5.67 0.33
N PRO A 34 14.46 -5.03 1.21
CA PRO A 34 14.05 -5.62 2.48
C PRO A 34 13.37 -6.99 2.32
N THR A 35 13.51 -7.84 3.32
CA THR A 35 12.87 -9.16 3.35
C THR A 35 11.35 -9.04 3.44
N ILE A 36 10.64 -10.00 2.86
CA ILE A 36 9.18 -10.09 3.02
C ILE A 36 8.84 -10.39 4.49
N PHE A 37 7.65 -9.98 4.93
CA PHE A 37 7.18 -10.27 6.28
C PHE A 37 6.65 -11.70 6.38
N ALA A 38 7.03 -12.42 7.43
CA ALA A 38 6.56 -13.78 7.68
C ALA A 38 5.25 -13.79 8.47
N THR A 39 5.09 -12.86 9.41
CA THR A 39 3.88 -12.78 10.27
C THR A 39 3.37 -11.35 10.44
N LYS A 40 2.11 -11.24 10.87
CA LYS A 40 1.45 -9.96 11.16
C LYS A 40 2.04 -9.25 12.38
N ASP A 41 2.50 -10.00 13.38
CA ASP A 41 3.10 -9.40 14.58
C ASP A 41 4.53 -8.92 14.31
N GLU A 42 5.29 -9.68 13.51
CA GLU A 42 6.55 -9.20 12.95
C GLU A 42 6.35 -7.90 12.17
N PHE A 43 5.33 -7.87 11.29
CA PHE A 43 4.98 -6.68 10.50
C PHE A 43 4.85 -5.44 11.37
N VAL A 44 3.99 -5.47 12.39
CA VAL A 44 3.76 -4.33 13.29
C VAL A 44 5.02 -3.95 14.07
N ARG A 45 5.81 -4.94 14.51
CA ARG A 45 7.00 -4.72 15.33
C ARG A 45 8.12 -4.01 14.58
N ILE A 46 8.37 -4.38 13.32
CA ILE A 46 9.53 -3.88 12.54
C ILE A 46 9.15 -2.90 11.43
N TRP A 47 7.87 -2.57 11.28
CA TRP A 47 7.37 -1.74 10.18
C TRP A 47 8.18 -0.46 9.97
N PHE A 48 8.48 0.29 11.03
CA PHE A 48 9.18 1.58 10.90
C PHE A 48 10.62 1.45 10.41
N SER A 49 11.37 0.45 10.90
CA SER A 49 12.72 0.19 10.40
C SER A 49 12.68 -0.36 8.98
N TRP A 50 11.77 -1.30 8.71
CA TRP A 50 11.59 -1.89 7.39
C TRP A 50 11.20 -0.84 6.34
N LYS A 51 10.31 0.09 6.70
CA LYS A 51 9.88 1.21 5.86
C LYS A 51 11.08 2.10 5.48
N ASN A 52 11.94 2.42 6.45
CA ASN A 52 13.14 3.20 6.18
C ASN A 52 14.09 2.48 5.23
N ASP A 53 14.34 1.19 5.47
CA ASP A 53 15.18 0.37 4.59
C ASP A 53 14.60 0.28 3.17
N PHE A 54 13.27 0.18 3.07
CA PHE A 54 12.56 0.16 1.79
C PHE A 54 12.71 1.49 1.03
N PHE A 55 12.56 2.63 1.70
CA PHE A 55 12.75 3.95 1.06
C PHE A 55 14.19 4.20 0.64
N VAL A 56 15.17 3.76 1.44
CA VAL A 56 16.59 3.81 1.04
C VAL A 56 16.81 2.96 -0.22
N TYR A 57 16.27 1.74 -0.25
CA TYR A 57 16.33 0.88 -1.43
C TYR A 57 15.68 1.54 -2.65
N LEU A 58 14.48 2.12 -2.51
CA LEU A 58 13.78 2.81 -3.60
C LEU A 58 14.60 3.97 -4.17
N LYS A 59 15.13 4.84 -3.30
CA LYS A 59 15.98 5.96 -3.73
C LYS A 59 17.28 5.51 -4.41
N ASN A 60 17.79 4.32 -4.08
CA ASN A 60 18.95 3.77 -4.76
C ASN A 60 18.63 3.30 -6.19
N ILE A 61 17.45 2.73 -6.42
CA ILE A 61 17.03 2.23 -7.75
C ILE A 61 16.38 3.30 -8.64
N ASP A 62 15.84 4.36 -8.04
CA ASP A 62 15.11 5.43 -8.71
C ASP A 62 15.50 6.80 -8.14
N LYS A 63 16.78 7.16 -8.32
CA LYS A 63 17.40 8.37 -7.71
C LYS A 63 16.70 9.67 -8.06
N ALA A 64 16.16 9.77 -9.28
CA ALA A 64 15.46 10.96 -9.78
C ALA A 64 13.95 10.97 -9.43
N GLU A 65 13.43 9.89 -8.80
CA GLU A 65 12.00 9.69 -8.52
C GLU A 65 11.09 9.70 -9.78
N ASP A 66 11.64 9.45 -10.97
CA ASP A 66 10.89 9.44 -12.25
C ASP A 66 9.80 8.35 -12.30
N LYS A 67 9.93 7.32 -11.45
CA LYS A 67 9.01 6.17 -11.37
C LYS A 67 8.25 6.14 -10.05
N LYS A 68 8.15 7.27 -9.34
CA LYS A 68 7.45 7.38 -8.04
C LYS A 68 6.02 6.83 -8.04
N GLN A 69 5.29 7.02 -9.14
CA GLN A 69 3.96 6.46 -9.39
C GLN A 69 3.90 4.92 -9.29
N MET A 70 5.04 4.23 -9.48
CA MET A 70 5.15 2.78 -9.34
C MET A 70 5.55 2.35 -7.92
N TRP A 71 5.99 3.27 -7.05
CA TRP A 71 6.53 2.94 -5.73
C TRP A 71 5.50 2.28 -4.82
N GLY A 72 4.22 2.68 -4.88
CA GLY A 72 3.17 2.01 -4.11
C GLY A 72 2.94 0.56 -4.54
N PHE A 73 3.03 0.26 -5.84
CA PHE A 73 2.99 -1.12 -6.33
C PHE A 73 4.22 -1.91 -5.87
N MET A 74 5.40 -1.29 -5.91
CA MET A 74 6.63 -1.90 -5.40
C MET A 74 6.54 -2.20 -3.90
N LEU A 75 5.96 -1.28 -3.12
CA LEU A 75 5.74 -1.45 -1.69
C LEU A 75 4.89 -2.69 -1.41
N LEU A 76 3.69 -2.76 -1.98
CA LEU A 76 2.75 -3.87 -1.74
C LEU A 76 3.32 -5.23 -2.18
N ASN A 77 4.09 -5.27 -3.27
CA ASN A 77 4.77 -6.49 -3.69
C ASN A 77 5.91 -6.87 -2.75
N ARG A 78 6.67 -5.88 -2.26
CA ARG A 78 7.83 -6.11 -1.40
C ARG A 78 7.42 -6.60 -0.01
N MET A 79 6.29 -6.15 0.50
CA MET A 79 5.76 -6.59 1.79
C MET A 79 5.26 -8.04 1.76
N GLY A 80 4.91 -8.56 0.57
CA GLY A 80 4.40 -9.91 0.41
C GLY A 80 2.96 -10.10 0.91
N PRO A 81 2.52 -11.35 1.12
CA PRO A 81 1.11 -11.68 1.38
C PRO A 81 0.56 -11.03 2.65
N ILE A 82 1.37 -10.93 3.72
CA ILE A 82 0.97 -10.29 4.98
C ILE A 82 0.63 -8.82 4.77
N GLY A 83 1.50 -8.07 4.08
CA GLY A 83 1.25 -6.65 3.80
C GLY A 83 0.03 -6.44 2.91
N GLN A 84 -0.17 -7.31 1.92
CA GLN A 84 -1.36 -7.25 1.06
C GLN A 84 -2.65 -7.59 1.80
N GLU A 85 -2.63 -8.52 2.75
CA GLU A 85 -3.78 -8.82 3.59
C GLU A 85 -4.16 -7.61 4.45
N ILE A 86 -3.17 -6.97 5.09
CA ILE A 86 -3.39 -5.73 5.86
C ILE A 86 -3.94 -4.62 4.95
N HIS A 87 -3.37 -4.43 3.76
CA HIS A 87 -3.85 -3.45 2.79
C HIS A 87 -5.34 -3.62 2.44
N ARG A 88 -5.82 -4.85 2.31
CA ARG A 88 -7.25 -5.12 2.03
C ARG A 88 -8.20 -4.66 3.14
N THR A 89 -7.68 -4.41 4.35
CA THR A 89 -8.47 -3.89 5.48
C THR A 89 -8.61 -2.36 5.45
N PHE A 90 -7.86 -1.67 4.58
CA PHE A 90 -7.87 -0.22 4.54
C PHE A 90 -9.08 0.33 3.80
N HIS A 91 -9.71 1.31 4.42
CA HIS A 91 -10.76 2.11 3.80
C HIS A 91 -10.13 3.37 3.20
N PHE A 92 -10.41 3.63 1.93
CA PHE A 92 -9.96 4.83 1.20
C PHE A 92 -11.18 5.74 1.00
N TYR A 93 -10.99 7.05 1.14
CA TYR A 93 -12.09 8.02 1.11
C TYR A 93 -11.86 9.09 0.03
N GLY A 94 -12.94 9.52 -0.64
CA GLY A 94 -12.97 10.75 -1.45
C GLY A 94 -11.82 10.91 -2.46
N GLU A 95 -11.03 11.97 -2.29
CA GLU A 95 -9.90 12.38 -3.15
C GLU A 95 -8.66 11.48 -3.10
N ASP A 96 -8.71 10.34 -2.41
CA ASP A 96 -7.72 9.24 -2.52
C ASP A 96 -7.77 8.61 -3.95
N LYS A 97 -7.66 9.43 -5.00
CA LYS A 97 -7.84 9.09 -6.42
C LYS A 97 -6.90 7.99 -6.89
N ASN A 98 -5.79 7.80 -6.16
CA ASN A 98 -4.83 6.74 -6.43
C ASN A 98 -4.57 5.96 -5.14
N THR A 99 -5.28 4.85 -4.94
CA THR A 99 -5.07 3.92 -3.83
C THR A 99 -3.69 3.25 -3.85
N LEU A 100 -2.93 3.43 -4.93
CA LEU A 100 -1.54 3.00 -5.08
C LEU A 100 -0.54 4.15 -4.92
N ASP A 101 -0.97 5.34 -4.51
CA ASP A 101 -0.07 6.42 -4.12
C ASP A 101 0.75 6.00 -2.90
N ILE A 102 2.07 6.16 -2.99
CA ILE A 102 2.99 5.69 -1.95
C ILE A 102 2.80 6.43 -0.64
N ASP A 103 2.53 7.73 -0.68
CA ASP A 103 2.41 8.55 0.53
C ASP A 103 1.10 8.23 1.26
N ILE A 104 0.01 7.99 0.51
CA ILE A 104 -1.27 7.52 1.06
C ILE A 104 -1.09 6.13 1.71
N LEU A 105 -0.45 5.19 1.01
CA LEU A 105 -0.24 3.83 1.52
C LEU A 105 0.60 3.83 2.80
N ILE A 106 1.74 4.52 2.80
CA ILE A 106 2.62 4.62 3.96
C ILE A 106 1.87 5.16 5.17
N LYS A 107 1.07 6.22 4.96
CA LYS A 107 0.24 6.81 6.02
C LYS A 107 -0.77 5.80 6.60
N LYS A 108 -1.43 5.01 5.76
CA LYS A 108 -2.37 3.96 6.21
C LYS A 108 -1.66 2.85 6.99
N PHE A 109 -0.49 2.42 6.53
CA PHE A 109 0.31 1.42 7.25
C PHE A 109 0.90 1.96 8.56
N ASP A 110 1.30 3.23 8.61
CA ASP A 110 1.73 3.91 9.84
C ASP A 110 0.59 3.94 10.87
N LEU A 111 -0.61 4.36 10.47
CA LEU A 111 -1.82 4.30 11.31
C LEU A 111 -2.08 2.89 11.82
N TYR A 112 -2.01 1.91 10.93
CA TYR A 112 -2.22 0.51 11.26
C TYR A 112 -1.21 0.04 12.32
N CYS A 113 0.08 0.29 12.12
CA CYS A 113 1.13 -0.20 13.03
C CYS A 113 1.19 0.56 14.36
N LEU A 114 0.71 1.81 14.41
CA LEU A 114 0.62 2.58 15.65
C LEU A 114 -0.60 2.21 16.48
N TYR A 115 -1.75 1.98 15.83
CA TYR A 115 -3.03 2.00 16.50
C TYR A 115 -3.92 0.78 16.23
N ARG A 116 -3.36 -0.33 15.71
CA ARG A 116 -4.09 -1.58 15.43
C ARG A 116 -5.07 -1.98 16.53
N ASP A 117 -4.58 -2.01 17.77
CA ASP A 117 -5.34 -2.50 18.93
C ASP A 117 -5.94 -1.35 19.76
N ASN A 118 -5.64 -0.09 19.40
CA ASN A 118 -6.11 1.10 20.08
C ASN A 118 -7.49 1.49 19.55
N LYS A 119 -8.52 0.93 20.21
CA LYS A 119 -9.90 1.38 20.08
C LYS A 119 -10.22 2.32 21.24
N ARG A 120 -10.98 3.37 20.95
CA ARG A 120 -11.42 4.34 21.96
C ARG A 120 -12.17 3.70 23.14
N GLY A 121 -13.07 2.76 22.85
CA GLY A 121 -13.98 2.21 23.87
C GLY A 121 -14.86 3.32 24.47
N ASN A 122 -15.00 3.33 25.80
CA ASN A 122 -15.82 4.31 26.53
C ASN A 122 -15.03 5.53 27.01
N LYS A 123 -13.76 5.68 26.61
CA LYS A 123 -12.91 6.78 27.04
C LYS A 123 -13.44 8.11 26.53
N ASN A 124 -13.29 9.16 27.31
CA ASN A 124 -13.56 10.49 26.80
C ASN A 124 -12.58 10.82 25.65
N ILE A 125 -12.98 11.73 24.76
CA ILE A 125 -12.19 11.99 23.56
C ILE A 125 -10.82 12.61 23.86
N ASP A 126 -10.70 13.41 24.92
CA ASP A 126 -9.44 14.06 25.28
C ASP A 126 -8.41 13.05 25.81
N GLU A 127 -8.85 12.13 26.68
CA GLU A 127 -8.07 10.98 27.17
C GLU A 127 -7.62 10.11 26.00
N TYR A 128 -8.54 9.79 25.08
CA TYR A 128 -8.21 8.99 23.91
C TYR A 128 -7.16 9.68 23.03
N ILE A 129 -7.31 10.97 22.75
CA ILE A 129 -6.33 11.75 21.99
C ILE A 129 -4.98 11.80 22.71
N HIS A 130 -4.98 11.96 24.03
CA HIS A 130 -3.76 11.98 24.84
C HIS A 130 -3.02 10.63 24.77
N GLU A 131 -3.73 9.50 24.86
CA GLU A 131 -3.15 8.18 24.69
C GLU A 131 -2.57 7.98 23.28
N LEU A 132 -3.34 8.31 22.23
CA LEU A 132 -2.85 8.19 20.85
C LEU A 132 -1.59 9.04 20.63
N LYS A 133 -1.57 10.27 21.14
CA LYS A 133 -0.37 11.14 21.11
C LYS A 133 0.81 10.49 21.82
N SER A 134 0.58 9.95 23.02
CA SER A 134 1.62 9.27 23.81
C SER A 134 2.23 8.09 23.05
N PHE A 135 1.41 7.28 22.37
CA PHE A 135 1.88 6.19 21.52
C PHE A 135 2.72 6.67 20.34
N ALA A 136 2.29 7.71 19.64
CA ALA A 136 3.05 8.28 18.52
C ALA A 136 4.41 8.86 18.97
N ILE A 137 4.44 9.56 20.11
CA ILE A 137 5.66 10.12 20.70
C ILE A 137 6.60 8.99 21.12
N ALA A 138 6.11 7.96 21.81
CA ALA A 138 6.91 6.81 22.23
C ALA A 138 7.56 6.07 21.04
N ARG A 139 6.97 6.17 19.84
CA ARG A 139 7.50 5.60 18.60
C ARG A 139 8.33 6.59 17.77
N ASN A 140 8.63 7.77 18.30
CA ASN A 140 9.36 8.84 17.62
C ASN A 140 8.76 9.21 16.25
N TYR A 141 7.43 9.20 16.16
CA TYR A 141 6.77 9.58 14.93
C TYR A 141 6.94 11.08 14.67
N ILE A 142 7.27 11.46 13.44
CA ILE A 142 7.70 12.83 13.07
C ILE A 142 6.63 13.88 13.41
N ASP A 143 5.37 13.56 13.14
CA ASP A 143 4.23 14.46 13.39
C ASP A 143 3.11 13.73 14.14
N PRO A 144 3.22 13.65 15.48
CA PRO A 144 2.21 12.99 16.32
C PRO A 144 0.83 13.64 16.20
N THR A 145 0.77 14.96 16.01
CA THR A 145 -0.51 15.67 15.92
C THR A 145 -1.27 15.29 14.65
N ARG A 146 -0.58 15.25 13.50
CA ARG A 146 -1.19 14.88 12.23
C ARG A 146 -1.64 13.43 12.22
N ILE A 147 -0.81 12.48 12.67
CA ILE A 147 -1.19 11.06 12.65
C ILE A 147 -2.35 10.75 13.60
N VAL A 148 -2.44 11.44 14.73
CA VAL A 148 -3.60 11.37 15.62
C VAL A 148 -4.82 11.94 14.95
N LYS A 149 -4.72 13.10 14.28
CA LYS A 149 -5.82 13.68 13.50
C LYS A 149 -6.39 12.67 12.50
N ASP A 150 -5.53 11.97 11.77
CA ASP A 150 -5.95 10.99 10.78
C ASP A 150 -6.61 9.76 11.40
N LYS A 151 -6.13 9.31 12.57
CA LYS A 151 -6.77 8.25 13.35
C LYS A 151 -8.16 8.66 13.83
N ILE A 152 -8.30 9.88 14.32
CA ILE A 152 -9.58 10.45 14.75
C ILE A 152 -10.57 10.49 13.57
N ILE A 153 -10.15 10.97 12.40
CA ILE A 153 -11.00 10.97 11.19
C ILE A 153 -11.43 9.55 10.82
N GLN A 154 -10.51 8.58 10.84
CA GLN A 154 -10.84 7.17 10.56
C GLN A 154 -11.88 6.62 11.54
N ASP A 155 -11.71 6.88 12.84
CA ASP A 155 -12.61 6.37 13.87
C ASP A 155 -14.00 7.01 13.76
N MET A 156 -14.07 8.34 13.57
CA MET A 156 -15.34 9.05 13.34
C MET A 156 -16.07 8.50 12.11
N SER A 157 -15.33 8.19 11.04
CA SER A 157 -15.91 7.66 9.79
C SER A 157 -16.43 6.23 9.93
N SER A 158 -15.96 5.49 10.93
CA SER A 158 -16.41 4.14 11.26
C SER A 158 -17.47 4.10 12.36
N GLN A 159 -17.70 5.23 13.04
CA GLN A 159 -18.65 5.33 14.13
C GLN A 159 -20.09 5.38 13.60
N GLN A 160 -20.98 4.65 14.27
CA GLN A 160 -22.42 4.76 14.05
C GLN A 160 -22.96 5.89 14.92
N PHE A 161 -23.25 7.03 14.31
CA PHE A 161 -23.91 8.15 14.98
C PHE A 161 -25.42 7.92 15.03
N THR A 162 -26.08 8.37 16.10
CA THR A 162 -27.52 8.21 16.32
C THR A 162 -28.19 9.56 16.64
N GLY A 163 -29.52 9.61 16.57
CA GLY A 163 -30.29 10.80 16.96
C GLY A 163 -29.94 12.04 16.13
N LYS A 164 -29.87 13.21 16.78
CA LYS A 164 -29.55 14.49 16.11
C LYS A 164 -28.14 14.50 15.50
N ALA A 165 -27.21 13.70 16.04
CA ALA A 165 -25.87 13.59 15.50
C ALA A 165 -25.86 12.90 14.13
N ALA A 166 -26.70 11.89 13.92
CA ALA A 166 -26.84 11.24 12.62
C ALA A 166 -27.25 12.24 11.53
N LEU A 167 -28.25 13.08 11.82
CA LEU A 167 -28.72 14.14 10.91
C LEU A 167 -27.61 15.16 10.60
N LEU A 168 -26.81 15.54 11.61
CA LEU A 168 -25.68 16.45 11.42
C LEU A 168 -24.63 15.84 10.47
N ILE A 169 -24.32 14.56 10.63
CA ILE A 169 -23.35 13.85 9.79
C ILE A 169 -23.90 13.66 8.37
N GLU A 170 -25.16 13.25 8.24
CA GLU A 170 -25.85 13.11 6.94
C GLU A 170 -25.91 14.43 6.18
N SER A 171 -26.13 15.55 6.87
CA SER A 171 -26.15 16.89 6.24
C SER A 171 -24.82 17.26 5.57
N LYS A 172 -23.69 16.65 6.01
CA LYS A 172 -22.39 16.81 5.35
C LYS A 172 -22.24 15.89 4.14
N GLY A 173 -22.91 14.74 4.11
CA GLY A 173 -22.90 13.77 3.01
C GLY A 173 -21.47 13.41 2.57
N GLU A 174 -21.24 13.40 1.25
CA GLU A 174 -19.92 13.12 0.64
C GLU A 174 -18.83 14.12 1.05
N LYS A 175 -19.20 15.30 1.57
CA LYS A 175 -18.25 16.35 1.99
C LYS A 175 -17.75 16.18 3.41
N LEU A 176 -18.19 15.16 4.15
CA LEU A 176 -17.76 14.94 5.54
C LEU A 176 -16.24 14.77 5.65
N ILE A 177 -15.66 13.85 4.85
CA ILE A 177 -14.21 13.57 4.93
C ILE A 177 -13.37 14.80 4.52
N PRO A 178 -13.64 15.46 3.37
CA PRO A 178 -12.97 16.71 3.03
C PRO A 178 -13.10 17.79 4.11
N TYR A 179 -14.29 17.92 4.71
CA TYR A 179 -14.52 18.85 5.80
C TYR A 179 -13.63 18.51 7.01
N LEU A 180 -13.64 17.27 7.49
CA LEU A 180 -12.81 16.83 8.61
C LEU A 180 -11.31 17.00 8.31
N GLN A 181 -10.87 16.70 7.09
CA GLN A 181 -9.49 16.88 6.66
C GLN A 181 -9.07 18.36 6.69
N SER A 182 -9.99 19.30 6.40
CA SER A 182 -9.73 20.74 6.46
C SER A 182 -9.52 21.27 7.89
N LEU A 183 -10.08 20.59 8.89
CA LEU A 183 -9.98 20.99 10.28
C LEU A 183 -8.62 20.62 10.89
N ASN A 184 -8.19 21.37 11.91
CA ASN A 184 -7.08 20.97 12.78
C ASN A 184 -7.58 20.03 13.89
N LEU A 185 -6.66 19.39 14.61
CA LEU A 185 -7.02 18.38 15.63
C LEU A 185 -7.96 18.95 16.71
N TYR A 186 -7.76 20.19 17.15
CA TYR A 186 -8.62 20.84 18.13
C TYR A 186 -10.06 20.97 17.63
N HIS A 187 -10.26 21.50 16.42
CA HIS A 187 -11.60 21.67 15.85
C HIS A 187 -12.29 20.34 15.57
N ILE A 188 -11.56 19.29 15.14
CA ILE A 188 -12.14 17.94 14.99
C ILE A 188 -12.56 17.38 16.35
N THR A 189 -11.76 17.61 17.39
CA THR A 189 -12.08 17.16 18.76
C THR A 189 -13.39 17.81 19.25
N LEU A 190 -13.53 19.12 19.05
CA LEU A 190 -14.77 19.84 19.37
C LEU A 190 -15.95 19.33 18.56
N PHE A 191 -15.76 19.10 17.25
CA PHE A 191 -16.80 18.55 16.39
C PHE A 191 -17.26 17.17 16.86
N TRP A 192 -16.34 16.30 17.28
CA TRP A 192 -16.71 15.00 17.86
C TRP A 192 -17.49 15.17 19.16
N LYS A 193 -17.04 16.03 20.10
CA LYS A 193 -17.79 16.31 21.34
C LYS A 193 -19.21 16.77 21.06
N GLN A 194 -19.39 17.68 20.09
CA GLN A 194 -20.71 18.14 19.67
C GLN A 194 -21.58 16.98 19.17
N CYS A 195 -21.03 16.06 18.37
CA CYS A 195 -21.76 14.87 17.96
C CYS A 195 -22.15 13.98 19.14
N GLU A 196 -21.29 13.86 20.17
CA GLU A 196 -21.61 13.10 21.38
C GLU A 196 -22.74 13.73 22.19
N ASP A 197 -22.68 15.04 22.39
CA ASP A 197 -23.75 15.78 23.07
C ASP A 197 -25.09 15.59 22.36
N LEU A 198 -25.08 15.67 21.02
CA LEU A 198 -26.27 15.45 20.19
C LEU A 198 -26.80 14.00 20.21
N MET A 199 -25.96 13.01 20.52
CA MET A 199 -26.42 11.63 20.74
C MET A 199 -27.08 11.47 22.12
N THR A 200 -26.69 12.26 23.12
CA THR A 200 -27.27 12.23 24.47
C THR A 200 -28.56 13.03 24.61
N GLN A 201 -28.79 14.02 23.74
CA GLN A 201 -30.03 14.78 23.70
C GLN A 201 -31.18 13.89 23.22
N LYS A 202 -32.18 13.65 24.08
CA LYS A 202 -33.43 12.99 23.69
C LYS A 202 -34.06 13.75 22.53
N ILE A 203 -34.66 13.01 21.59
CA ILE A 203 -35.51 13.60 20.55
C ILE A 203 -36.75 14.12 21.28
N ASP A 204 -36.78 15.41 21.58
CA ASP A 204 -38.03 16.05 22.03
C ASP A 204 -39.06 15.89 20.92
N GLU A 205 -40.19 15.29 21.26
CA GLU A 205 -41.31 15.03 20.35
C GLU A 205 -41.72 16.34 19.67
N ILE A 206 -41.73 16.35 18.35
CA ILE A 206 -42.30 17.45 17.56
C ILE A 206 -43.79 17.53 17.91
N PRO A 207 -44.35 18.70 18.27
CA PRO A 207 -45.77 18.86 18.51
C PRO A 207 -46.54 18.57 17.22
N LYS A 208 -47.45 17.58 17.28
CA LYS A 208 -48.41 17.32 16.21
C LYS A 208 -49.27 18.57 15.98
N GLN A 209 -49.11 19.23 14.84
CA GLN A 209 -50.15 20.11 14.32
C GLN A 209 -50.65 19.55 12.98
N ASN A 210 -51.84 18.95 13.11
CA ASN A 210 -52.90 18.74 12.14
C ASN A 210 -52.71 19.33 10.75
N PHE A 211 -52.70 18.47 9.73
CA PHE A 211 -53.38 18.76 8.47
C PHE A 211 -54.19 17.55 8.02
N GLN A 212 -55.49 17.81 7.84
CA GLN A 212 -56.53 16.84 7.52
C GLN A 212 -56.27 16.10 6.22
N GLN A 213 -56.43 14.78 6.27
CA GLN A 213 -56.63 13.93 5.10
C GLN A 213 -58.04 14.16 4.57
N ASN A 214 -58.15 14.53 3.29
CA ASN A 214 -59.36 14.28 2.52
C ASN A 214 -59.05 13.28 1.40
N SER A 215 -59.69 12.13 1.54
CA SER A 215 -59.85 11.05 0.57
C SER A 215 -60.88 11.46 -0.49
N THR A 216 -60.62 11.17 -1.77
CA THR A 216 -61.66 10.66 -2.71
C THR A 216 -61.06 10.02 -3.98
N TYR A 217 -61.46 8.75 -4.20
CA TYR A 217 -61.71 7.99 -5.45
C TYR A 217 -61.82 8.81 -6.76
N ALA A 218 -61.58 8.35 -8.01
CA ALA A 218 -61.25 7.09 -8.70
C ALA A 218 -61.01 7.45 -10.20
N LYS A 219 -60.34 6.67 -11.08
CA LYS A 219 -60.87 5.51 -11.81
C LYS A 219 -59.80 5.00 -12.80
N SER A 220 -59.88 3.70 -13.03
CA SER A 220 -59.12 2.81 -13.92
C SER A 220 -59.38 2.96 -15.42
N ALA A 221 -58.35 2.70 -16.24
CA ALA A 221 -58.46 2.12 -17.58
C ALA A 221 -57.21 1.29 -17.92
N THR A 222 -57.38 -0.03 -17.98
CA THR A 222 -56.56 -1.05 -18.69
C THR A 222 -56.81 -0.90 -20.21
N THR A 223 -55.98 -1.25 -21.19
CA THR A 223 -55.00 -2.32 -21.48
C THR A 223 -54.01 -1.76 -22.55
N GLU A 224 -52.76 -2.18 -22.72
CA GLU A 224 -52.34 -3.43 -23.37
C GLU A 224 -50.81 -3.64 -23.23
N SER A 225 -50.45 -4.91 -23.30
CA SER A 225 -49.24 -5.59 -22.86
C SER A 225 -47.99 -5.44 -23.75
N THR A 226 -46.81 -5.51 -23.13
CA THR A 226 -45.74 -6.38 -23.63
C THR A 226 -45.02 -7.02 -22.46
N SER A 227 -45.01 -8.35 -22.46
CA SER A 227 -44.40 -9.26 -21.50
C SER A 227 -42.87 -9.20 -21.55
N MET A 228 -42.21 -9.36 -20.40
CA MET A 228 -41.09 -10.28 -20.22
C MET A 228 -40.83 -10.50 -18.72
N GLU A 229 -40.37 -11.70 -18.40
CA GLU A 229 -40.62 -12.45 -17.17
C GLU A 229 -39.90 -11.95 -15.91
N GLN A 230 -40.56 -12.17 -14.77
CA GLN A 230 -40.02 -12.09 -13.43
C GLN A 230 -39.02 -13.24 -13.19
N ASN A 231 -37.89 -12.95 -12.56
CA ASN A 231 -37.26 -13.92 -11.66
C ASN A 231 -36.84 -13.21 -10.38
N GLN A 232 -37.65 -13.46 -9.34
CA GLN A 232 -37.43 -13.08 -7.96
C GLN A 232 -36.17 -13.76 -7.43
N ASN A 233 -35.34 -12.98 -6.71
CA ASN A 233 -34.55 -13.49 -5.59
C ASN A 233 -34.58 -12.41 -4.50
N GLN A 234 -35.75 -12.29 -3.86
CA GLN A 234 -35.87 -11.66 -2.56
C GLN A 234 -35.28 -12.63 -1.52
N CYS A 235 -34.30 -12.15 -0.76
CA CYS A 235 -33.92 -12.81 0.49
C CYS A 235 -34.26 -11.83 1.62
N THR A 236 -35.32 -12.12 2.34
CA THR A 236 -35.74 -11.42 3.56
C THR A 236 -35.02 -12.02 4.77
N THR A 237 -34.47 -11.17 5.63
CA THR A 237 -34.10 -11.54 7.00
C THR A 237 -34.70 -10.56 8.00
N ILE A 238 -34.86 -11.04 9.23
CA ILE A 238 -35.72 -10.52 10.30
C ILE A 238 -35.10 -9.24 10.90
N TRP A 239 -35.36 -8.11 10.25
CA TRP A 239 -35.53 -6.74 10.78
C TRP A 239 -35.30 -5.79 9.62
N GLY A 240 -36.39 -5.24 9.09
CA GLY A 240 -36.47 -4.52 7.82
C GLY A 240 -35.66 -3.22 7.78
N HIS A 241 -34.36 -3.35 7.53
CA HIS A 241 -33.54 -2.29 6.97
C HIS A 241 -33.43 -2.49 5.46
N GLN A 242 -33.72 -1.44 4.70
CA GLN A 242 -33.43 -1.40 3.27
C GLN A 242 -31.91 -1.31 3.11
N CYS A 243 -31.29 -2.44 2.73
CA CYS A 243 -29.86 -2.54 2.56
C CYS A 243 -29.43 -1.71 1.32
N GLN A 244 -28.85 -0.53 1.53
CA GLN A 244 -28.11 0.20 0.50
C GLN A 244 -26.70 -0.38 0.25
N LEU A 245 -26.41 -1.60 0.71
CA LEU A 245 -25.15 -2.31 0.48
C LEU A 245 -25.30 -3.47 -0.52
N CYS A 246 -25.97 -3.20 -1.64
CA CYS A 246 -25.82 -4.01 -2.85
C CYS A 246 -25.20 -3.14 -3.95
N PHE A 247 -23.93 -2.77 -3.80
CA PHE A 247 -23.08 -2.49 -4.96
C PHE A 247 -22.35 -3.78 -5.36
N PRO A 248 -22.32 -4.13 -6.66
CA PRO A 248 -21.89 -5.43 -7.13
C PRO A 248 -20.37 -5.51 -7.05
N LYS A 249 -19.88 -6.31 -6.11
CA LYS A 249 -18.55 -6.97 -6.02
C LYS A 249 -18.07 -6.94 -4.57
N LEU A 250 -18.32 -8.00 -3.84
CA LEU A 250 -17.36 -8.59 -2.90
C LEU A 250 -17.99 -9.93 -2.51
N CYS A 251 -17.46 -11.04 -3.03
CA CYS A 251 -17.94 -12.35 -2.60
C CYS A 251 -17.50 -12.61 -1.15
N CYS A 252 -18.48 -12.99 -0.34
CA CYS A 252 -18.32 -13.57 0.99
C CYS A 252 -17.56 -14.90 0.92
N VAL A 253 -16.66 -15.15 1.88
CA VAL A 253 -15.81 -16.36 2.00
C VAL A 253 -16.62 -17.65 2.31
N HIS A 254 -17.96 -17.58 2.44
CA HIS A 254 -18.79 -18.73 2.86
C HIS A 254 -19.70 -19.36 1.80
N CYS A 255 -19.70 -18.92 0.53
CA CYS A 255 -20.58 -19.50 -0.49
C CYS A 255 -19.83 -20.20 -1.63
N SER A 256 -19.59 -21.50 -1.49
CA SER A 256 -18.87 -22.33 -2.47
C SER A 256 -19.69 -22.82 -3.68
N LYS A 257 -20.80 -22.17 -4.07
CA LYS A 257 -21.67 -22.67 -5.16
C LYS A 257 -21.93 -21.76 -6.37
N HIS A 258 -21.43 -20.52 -6.42
CA HIS A 258 -21.67 -19.64 -7.59
C HIS A 258 -20.42 -18.88 -8.09
N CYS A 259 -19.24 -19.52 -8.11
CA CYS A 259 -18.05 -18.95 -8.76
C CYS A 259 -18.00 -19.19 -10.29
N LYS A 260 -19.08 -18.87 -10.99
CA LYS A 260 -19.04 -18.70 -12.46
C LYS A 260 -19.55 -17.30 -12.75
N GLN A 261 -18.66 -16.46 -13.30
CA GLN A 261 -18.88 -15.07 -13.78
C GLN A 261 -18.53 -13.94 -12.80
N PHE A 262 -17.24 -13.65 -12.67
CA PHE A 262 -16.75 -12.27 -12.48
C PHE A 262 -15.43 -12.07 -13.24
N ASN A 263 -15.50 -12.11 -14.57
CA ASN A 263 -14.53 -11.45 -15.43
C ASN A 263 -14.90 -9.96 -15.46
N TYR A 264 -14.30 -9.12 -14.63
CA TYR A 264 -14.46 -7.65 -14.75
C TYR A 264 -13.38 -7.01 -15.62
N TYR A 265 -12.86 -7.76 -16.60
CA TYR A 265 -11.85 -7.34 -17.57
C TYR A 265 -12.36 -7.38 -19.02
N THR A 266 -13.64 -7.15 -19.22
CA THR A 266 -14.21 -6.88 -20.55
C THR A 266 -15.16 -5.72 -20.33
N ASP A 267 -14.81 -4.50 -20.75
CA ASP A 267 -14.88 -4.17 -22.16
C ASP A 267 -13.63 -3.45 -22.71
N ASN A 268 -13.25 -3.87 -23.92
CA ASN A 268 -12.22 -3.34 -24.82
C ASN A 268 -10.74 -3.76 -24.71
N TYR A 269 -10.38 -4.90 -24.10
CA TYR A 269 -9.05 -5.48 -24.37
C TYR A 269 -9.01 -7.01 -24.22
N LYS A 270 -8.46 -7.71 -25.22
CA LYS A 270 -8.41 -9.18 -25.37
C LYS A 270 -7.49 -9.91 -24.36
N ASP A 271 -7.34 -9.45 -23.13
CA ASP A 271 -6.31 -10.00 -22.22
C ASP A 271 -6.86 -10.92 -21.13
N LYS A 272 -6.62 -12.22 -21.31
CA LYS A 272 -6.97 -13.30 -20.39
C LYS A 272 -6.19 -13.20 -19.06
N TYR A 273 -6.87 -13.30 -17.92
CA TYR A 273 -6.22 -13.47 -16.61
C TYR A 273 -5.68 -14.90 -16.45
N ILE A 274 -4.43 -15.05 -16.01
CA ILE A 274 -3.74 -16.35 -15.82
C ILE A 274 -3.41 -16.54 -14.35
N TYR A 275 -3.76 -17.73 -13.83
CA TYR A 275 -3.39 -18.18 -12.49
C TYR A 275 -2.10 -19.00 -12.55
N ASP A 276 -1.28 -18.93 -11.50
CA ASP A 276 -0.03 -19.72 -11.36
C ASP A 276 0.87 -19.68 -12.60
N CYS A 277 1.16 -18.47 -13.09
CA CYS A 277 1.93 -18.31 -14.31
C CYS A 277 3.29 -19.00 -14.21
N THR A 278 3.59 -19.87 -15.17
CA THR A 278 4.83 -20.66 -15.19
C THR A 278 6.12 -19.85 -15.34
N LYS A 279 6.00 -18.54 -15.64
CA LYS A 279 7.13 -17.62 -15.85
C LYS A 279 7.49 -16.85 -14.58
N CYS A 280 6.50 -16.34 -13.85
CA CYS A 280 6.71 -15.55 -12.64
C CYS A 280 6.28 -16.27 -11.35
N GLY A 281 5.49 -17.35 -11.46
CA GLY A 281 4.96 -18.11 -10.33
C GLY A 281 3.77 -17.45 -9.64
N MET A 282 3.17 -16.43 -10.26
CA MET A 282 2.07 -15.63 -9.69
C MET A 282 0.86 -15.59 -10.63
N SER A 283 -0.29 -15.18 -10.10
CA SER A 283 -1.49 -14.91 -10.86
C SER A 283 -1.51 -13.45 -11.35
N HIS A 284 -1.75 -13.21 -12.65
CA HIS A 284 -1.72 -11.89 -13.26
C HIS A 284 -2.47 -11.84 -14.60
N ILE A 285 -2.64 -10.66 -15.20
CA ILE A 285 -3.17 -10.52 -16.57
C ILE A 285 -2.11 -10.97 -17.58
N ARG A 286 -2.45 -11.82 -18.56
CA ARG A 286 -1.48 -12.48 -19.47
C ARG A 286 -0.46 -11.53 -20.11
N SER A 287 -0.88 -10.33 -20.54
CA SER A 287 -0.02 -9.32 -21.18
C SER A 287 0.91 -8.59 -20.20
N ARG A 288 0.69 -8.70 -18.90
CA ARG A 288 1.42 -7.97 -17.85
C ARG A 288 2.22 -8.90 -16.95
N CYS A 289 2.92 -9.86 -17.55
CA CYS A 289 3.75 -10.79 -16.78
C CYS A 289 4.89 -10.04 -16.08
N PRO A 290 5.00 -10.09 -14.74
CA PRO A 290 6.07 -9.41 -14.00
C PRO A 290 7.47 -9.93 -14.31
N ALA A 291 7.57 -11.12 -14.90
CA ALA A 291 8.84 -11.67 -15.33
C ALA A 291 9.23 -11.23 -16.75
N TYR A 292 8.42 -10.44 -17.45
CA TYR A 292 8.73 -9.95 -18.79
C TYR A 292 9.94 -9.00 -18.76
N GLY A 293 10.89 -9.21 -19.68
CA GLY A 293 12.15 -8.45 -19.74
C GLY A 293 13.23 -8.94 -18.78
N GLU A 294 12.86 -9.63 -17.70
CA GLU A 294 13.79 -10.11 -16.67
C GLU A 294 14.72 -11.20 -17.18
N LEU A 295 16.02 -11.07 -16.87
CA LEU A 295 17.06 -12.03 -17.25
C LEU A 295 17.25 -13.08 -16.14
N CYS A 296 16.98 -14.34 -16.46
CA CYS A 296 17.17 -15.43 -15.51
C CYS A 296 18.66 -15.74 -15.29
N ILE A 297 19.15 -15.65 -14.06
CA ILE A 297 20.57 -15.92 -13.71
C ILE A 297 20.96 -17.39 -13.88
N LYS A 298 19.98 -18.32 -13.90
CA LYS A 298 20.26 -19.75 -14.02
C LYS A 298 20.52 -20.16 -15.47
N CYS A 299 19.83 -19.56 -16.44
CA CYS A 299 19.93 -19.96 -17.86
C CYS A 299 20.27 -18.81 -18.82
N ASN A 300 20.34 -17.57 -18.33
CA ASN A 300 20.53 -16.34 -19.08
C ASN A 300 19.53 -16.14 -20.22
N LYS A 301 18.30 -16.67 -20.08
CA LYS A 301 17.17 -16.36 -20.98
C LYS A 301 16.21 -15.38 -20.31
N LYS A 302 15.57 -14.53 -21.11
CA LYS A 302 14.62 -13.53 -20.61
C LYS A 302 13.24 -14.13 -20.27
N ASN A 303 12.35 -13.32 -19.70
CA ASN A 303 10.91 -13.56 -19.58
C ASN A 303 10.48 -14.62 -18.54
N HIS A 304 11.31 -14.89 -17.53
CA HIS A 304 10.95 -15.73 -16.37
C HIS A 304 11.89 -15.45 -15.20
N PHE A 305 11.41 -15.66 -13.96
CA PHE A 305 12.25 -15.56 -12.78
C PHE A 305 13.12 -16.80 -12.61
N SER A 306 14.30 -16.61 -12.01
CA SER A 306 15.25 -17.68 -11.68
C SER A 306 14.66 -18.77 -10.79
N LYS A 307 13.67 -18.44 -9.96
CA LYS A 307 12.90 -19.41 -9.16
C LYS A 307 12.04 -20.33 -10.02
N MET A 308 11.48 -19.82 -11.11
CA MET A 308 10.63 -20.56 -12.05
C MET A 308 11.41 -21.19 -13.20
N CYS A 309 12.75 -21.06 -13.18
CA CYS A 309 13.60 -21.65 -14.20
C CYS A 309 13.61 -23.17 -14.07
N ARG A 310 13.16 -23.85 -15.12
CA ARG A 310 13.13 -25.31 -15.23
C ARG A 310 14.38 -25.90 -15.89
N VAL A 311 15.38 -25.05 -16.18
CA VAL A 311 16.64 -25.52 -16.76
C VAL A 311 17.47 -26.20 -15.67
N PRO A 312 17.85 -27.48 -15.85
CA PRO A 312 18.67 -28.17 -14.87
C PRO A 312 20.06 -27.51 -14.77
N VAL A 313 20.54 -27.36 -13.53
CA VAL A 313 21.84 -26.79 -13.22
C VAL A 313 22.80 -27.93 -12.86
N VAL A 314 23.97 -27.94 -13.49
CA VAL A 314 25.10 -28.78 -13.09
C VAL A 314 25.76 -28.10 -11.89
N ILE A 315 25.83 -28.80 -10.77
CA ILE A 315 26.50 -28.33 -9.56
C ILE A 315 27.93 -28.89 -9.57
N ASN A 316 28.93 -28.05 -9.28
CA ASN A 316 30.34 -28.39 -9.23
C ASN A 316 30.80 -29.20 -10.46
N CYS A 317 30.61 -28.61 -11.64
CA CYS A 317 30.92 -29.28 -12.90
C CYS A 317 32.37 -29.78 -12.92
N SER A 318 32.58 -31.05 -13.25
CA SER A 318 33.92 -31.65 -13.30
C SER A 318 34.86 -31.02 -14.32
N LYS A 319 34.31 -30.25 -15.28
CA LYS A 319 35.05 -29.57 -16.34
C LYS A 319 35.47 -28.15 -15.97
N CYS A 320 34.63 -27.38 -15.28
CA CYS A 320 34.91 -25.96 -14.97
C CYS A 320 34.89 -25.62 -13.48
N GLY A 321 34.49 -26.53 -12.60
CA GLY A 321 34.39 -26.32 -11.15
C GLY A 321 33.25 -25.43 -10.67
N MET A 322 32.54 -24.76 -11.58
CA MET A 322 31.44 -23.86 -11.23
C MET A 322 30.07 -24.51 -11.38
N ASN A 323 29.05 -23.84 -10.84
CA ASN A 323 27.64 -24.17 -11.05
C ASN A 323 27.13 -23.46 -12.32
N HIS A 324 26.54 -24.19 -13.26
CA HIS A 324 26.02 -23.61 -14.51
C HIS A 324 24.87 -24.44 -15.10
N ALA A 325 24.07 -23.86 -15.99
CA ALA A 325 23.07 -24.63 -16.76
C ALA A 325 23.76 -25.70 -17.63
N ILE A 326 23.14 -26.89 -17.77
CA ILE A 326 23.71 -28.03 -18.53
C ILE A 326 24.32 -27.64 -19.88
N SER A 327 23.68 -26.74 -20.62
CA SER A 327 24.10 -26.36 -21.98
C SER A 327 25.13 -25.22 -22.06
N LYS A 328 25.61 -24.69 -20.93
CA LYS A 328 26.49 -23.51 -20.90
C LYS A 328 27.72 -23.69 -20.01
N CYS A 329 28.40 -24.83 -20.14
CA CYS A 329 29.67 -25.03 -19.44
C CYS A 329 30.70 -23.99 -19.90
N PRO A 330 31.26 -23.15 -19.01
CA PRO A 330 32.30 -22.17 -19.36
C PRO A 330 33.57 -22.79 -19.93
N ALA A 331 33.81 -24.07 -19.64
CA ALA A 331 34.95 -24.79 -20.19
C ALA A 331 34.75 -25.26 -21.63
N TYR A 332 33.53 -25.20 -22.18
CA TYR A 332 33.25 -25.70 -23.52
C TYR A 332 34.01 -24.88 -24.58
N GLY A 333 34.73 -25.58 -25.46
CA GLY A 333 35.57 -24.97 -26.49
C GLY A 333 36.91 -24.41 -25.99
N GLN A 334 37.19 -24.43 -24.69
CA GLN A 334 38.48 -23.99 -24.13
C GLN A 334 39.53 -25.08 -24.26
N ILE A 335 40.76 -24.71 -24.64
CA ILE A 335 41.93 -25.59 -24.69
C ILE A 335 42.72 -25.40 -23.39
N CYS A 336 42.94 -26.49 -22.65
CA CYS A 336 43.75 -26.44 -21.44
C CYS A 336 45.24 -26.34 -21.78
N ARG A 337 45.96 -25.37 -21.22
CA ARG A 337 47.41 -25.19 -21.47
C ARG A 337 48.28 -26.28 -20.84
N HIS A 338 47.81 -26.97 -19.80
CA HIS A 338 48.58 -28.04 -19.15
C HIS A 338 48.57 -29.36 -19.93
N CYS A 339 47.52 -29.65 -20.70
CA CYS A 339 47.41 -30.94 -21.40
C CYS A 339 46.98 -30.84 -22.86
N ASN A 340 46.77 -29.63 -23.38
CA ASN A 340 46.30 -29.33 -24.74
C ASN A 340 44.98 -30.02 -25.15
N LYS A 341 44.20 -30.52 -24.18
CA LYS A 341 42.87 -31.10 -24.43
C LYS A 341 41.76 -30.06 -24.24
N LEU A 342 40.68 -30.23 -24.99
CA LEU A 342 39.51 -29.35 -24.98
C LEU A 342 38.60 -29.58 -23.75
N ASN A 343 37.67 -28.64 -23.56
CA ASN A 343 36.45 -28.78 -22.75
C ASN A 343 36.64 -28.89 -21.23
N HIS A 344 37.75 -28.38 -20.66
CA HIS A 344 37.95 -28.25 -19.22
C HIS A 344 38.84 -27.04 -18.89
N LEU A 345 38.68 -26.45 -17.71
CA LEU A 345 39.53 -25.37 -17.21
C LEU A 345 40.81 -25.94 -16.58
N GLU A 346 41.88 -25.13 -16.60
CA GLU A 346 43.20 -25.48 -16.07
C GLU A 346 43.13 -25.96 -14.61
N GLU A 347 42.34 -25.27 -13.78
CA GLU A 347 42.09 -25.61 -12.37
C GLU A 347 41.50 -27.01 -12.15
N LYS A 348 40.85 -27.58 -13.16
CA LYS A 348 40.25 -28.93 -13.13
C LYS A 348 41.03 -29.93 -13.99
N CYS A 349 42.20 -29.55 -14.50
CA CYS A 349 43.05 -30.44 -15.25
C CYS A 349 43.64 -31.52 -14.34
N ARG A 350 43.34 -32.79 -14.64
CA ARG A 350 43.86 -33.93 -13.86
C ARG A 350 45.37 -34.12 -14.00
N LEU A 351 45.95 -33.59 -15.08
CA LEU A 351 47.38 -33.66 -15.38
C LEU A 351 48.17 -32.49 -14.77
N ALA A 352 47.49 -31.43 -14.30
CA ALA A 352 48.14 -30.31 -13.61
C ALA A 352 48.58 -30.64 -12.17
N LYS A 353 48.13 -31.78 -11.61
CA LYS A 353 48.50 -32.24 -10.26
C LYS A 353 49.73 -33.17 -10.22
N CYS A 354 50.35 -33.43 -11.36
CA CYS A 354 51.47 -34.37 -11.49
C CYS A 354 52.80 -33.68 -11.83
N VAL A 355 52.91 -32.38 -11.59
CA VAL A 355 54.17 -31.60 -11.72
C VAL A 355 54.66 -31.21 -10.35
#